data_AF-A0A2G5IWJ6-F1
#
_entry.id   AF-A0A2G5IWJ6-F1
#
_cell.length_a   1.000
_cell.length_b   1.000
_cell.length_c   1.000
_cell.angle_alpha   90.00
_cell.angle_beta   90.00
_cell.angle_gamma   90.00
#
_symmetry.space_group_name_H-M   'P 1'
#
loop_
_entity.id
_entity.type
_entity.pdbx_description
1 polymer ?
#
loop_
_entity_poly.entity_id
_entity_poly.type
_entity_poly.pdbx_seq_one_letter_code
_entity_poly.pdbx_strand_id
1 'polypeptide(L)'
;MIEPRTVTVNVLVAKSLEVDEPGWCLGHRDDRAQSKADIEHNGSETFATFDGPHGPIEYLRAWITQRPYANLAPEPLPLVAVEINGEIVSLTPDDVHAFTSLTRAHLAFLDGLADEADAIRQETR
;
A
#
# COMPACT_ATOMS: atom_id res chain seq x y z
N MET A 1 -6.19 62.02 15.59
CA MET A 1 -5.15 61.45 14.70
C MET A 1 -5.01 59.98 15.05
N ILE A 2 -5.11 59.07 14.08
CA ILE A 2 -4.91 57.64 14.34
C ILE A 2 -3.43 57.35 14.17
N GLU A 3 -2.75 56.95 15.24
CA GLU A 3 -1.35 56.53 15.19
C GLU A 3 -1.21 55.22 14.40
N PRO A 4 -0.22 55.09 13.49
CA PRO A 4 0.04 53.85 12.78
C PRO A 4 0.40 52.73 13.77
N ARG A 5 -0.19 51.54 13.59
CA ARG A 5 0.06 50.36 14.41
C ARG A 5 0.61 49.25 13.53
N THR A 6 1.69 48.61 13.98
CA THR A 6 2.32 47.48 13.27
C THR A 6 1.86 46.17 13.91
N VAL A 7 1.53 45.18 13.06
CA VAL A 7 1.26 43.81 13.47
C VAL A 7 2.15 42.85 12.68
N THR A 8 2.64 41.80 13.33
CA THR A 8 3.37 40.71 12.67
C THR A 8 2.38 39.59 12.37
N VAL A 9 2.30 39.18 11.10
CA VAL A 9 1.44 38.08 10.64
C VAL A 9 2.31 37.08 9.90
N ASN A 10 2.20 35.79 10.26
CA ASN A 10 2.87 34.72 9.52
C ASN A 10 2.00 34.36 8.32
N VAL A 11 2.52 34.55 7.11
CA VAL A 11 1.84 34.19 5.86
C VAL A 11 2.51 32.96 5.28
N LEU A 12 1.74 31.91 4.99
CA LEU A 12 2.20 30.76 4.25
C LEU A 12 2.15 31.09 2.75
N VAL A 13 3.30 31.09 2.07
CA VAL A 13 3.37 31.26 0.61
C VAL A 13 3.69 29.91 -0.01
N ALA A 14 2.70 29.29 -0.67
CA ALA A 14 2.91 28.08 -1.46
C ALA A 14 3.41 28.43 -2.87
N LYS A 15 4.45 27.73 -3.34
CA LYS A 15 4.93 27.75 -4.73
C LYS A 15 4.94 26.32 -5.25
N SER A 16 4.74 26.15 -6.55
CA SER A 16 4.93 24.86 -7.22
C SER A 16 6.36 24.36 -6.98
N LEU A 17 6.49 23.06 -6.70
CA LEU A 17 7.74 22.37 -6.51
C LEU A 17 7.87 21.30 -7.59
N GLU A 18 8.93 21.36 -8.38
CA GLU A 18 9.29 20.27 -9.29
C GLU A 18 10.04 19.19 -8.51
N VAL A 19 9.66 17.93 -8.72
CA VAL A 19 10.31 16.75 -8.14
C VAL A 19 10.49 15.70 -9.22
N ASP A 20 11.57 14.93 -9.12
CA ASP A 20 11.80 13.81 -10.02
C ASP A 20 10.81 12.69 -9.73
N GLU A 21 10.08 12.24 -10.75
CA GLU A 21 9.24 11.06 -10.67
C GLU A 21 9.97 9.82 -11.18
N PRO A 22 10.02 8.72 -10.40
CA PRO A 22 10.56 7.46 -10.88
C PRO A 22 9.75 6.93 -12.08
N GLY A 23 10.42 6.31 -13.05
CA GLY A 23 9.74 5.79 -14.26
C GLY A 23 8.74 4.65 -14.04
N TRP A 24 8.67 4.09 -12.82
CA TRP A 24 7.67 3.10 -12.42
C TRP A 24 6.43 3.73 -11.77
N CYS A 25 6.49 5.01 -11.39
CA CYS A 25 5.38 5.76 -10.81
C CYS A 25 4.30 5.95 -11.88
N LEU A 26 3.04 5.72 -11.51
CA LEU A 26 1.90 5.96 -12.41
C LEU A 26 1.48 7.44 -12.50
N GLY A 27 2.23 8.32 -11.84
CA GLY A 27 1.91 9.73 -11.68
C GLY A 27 1.03 9.98 -10.46
N HIS A 28 0.86 11.26 -10.16
CA HIS A 28 0.02 11.73 -9.07
C HIS A 28 -1.30 12.27 -9.64
N ARG A 29 -2.39 12.10 -8.90
CA ARG A 29 -3.59 12.92 -9.16
C ARG A 29 -3.24 14.32 -8.64
N ASP A 30 -3.40 15.34 -9.49
CA ASP A 30 -2.90 16.71 -9.32
C ASP A 30 -3.32 17.44 -8.01
N ASP A 31 -4.09 16.80 -7.11
CA ASP A 31 -4.79 17.43 -5.99
C ASP A 31 -4.44 16.90 -4.58
N ARG A 32 -3.49 15.97 -4.42
CA ARG A 32 -3.29 15.30 -3.12
C ARG A 32 -2.14 15.81 -2.26
N ALA A 33 -1.01 16.19 -2.83
CA ALA A 33 0.15 16.61 -2.04
C ALA A 33 0.05 18.10 -1.67
N GLN A 34 -0.07 18.41 -0.37
CA GLN A 34 -0.09 19.78 0.14
C GLN A 34 1.31 20.27 0.54
N SER A 35 2.21 19.34 0.84
CA SER A 35 3.61 19.57 1.18
C SER A 35 4.52 18.54 0.51
N LYS A 36 5.83 18.85 0.43
CA LYS A 36 6.83 17.92 -0.12
C LYS A 36 6.81 16.56 0.61
N ALA A 37 6.53 16.57 1.91
CA ALA A 37 6.51 15.37 2.73
C ALA A 37 5.31 14.44 2.44
N ASP A 38 4.29 14.94 1.75
CA ASP A 38 3.10 14.18 1.37
C ASP A 38 3.27 13.45 0.02
N ILE A 39 4.44 13.60 -0.62
CA ILE A 39 4.72 12.95 -1.90
C ILE A 39 4.95 11.46 -1.69
N GLU A 40 4.07 10.67 -2.30
CA GLU A 40 4.10 9.22 -2.32
C GLU A 40 4.01 8.71 -3.76
N HIS A 41 5.06 8.05 -4.24
CA HIS A 41 5.05 7.42 -5.55
C HIS A 41 4.43 6.03 -5.44
N ASN A 42 3.46 5.73 -6.30
CA ASN A 42 2.82 4.43 -6.37
C ASN A 42 2.89 3.87 -7.79
N GLY A 43 3.30 2.61 -7.89
CA GLY A 43 3.30 1.83 -9.12
C GLY A 43 1.95 1.18 -9.40
N SER A 44 1.92 0.31 -10.41
CA SER A 44 0.73 -0.46 -10.75
C SER A 44 0.32 -1.44 -9.66
N GLU A 45 -0.99 -1.52 -9.43
CA GLU A 45 -1.60 -2.47 -8.50
C GLU A 45 -1.75 -3.85 -9.14
N THR A 46 -1.44 -4.88 -8.36
CA THR A 46 -1.71 -6.28 -8.67
C THR A 46 -2.69 -6.84 -7.65
N PHE A 47 -3.69 -7.58 -8.14
CA PHE A 47 -4.79 -8.09 -7.34
C PHE A 47 -4.77 -9.62 -7.34
N ALA A 48 -5.04 -10.21 -6.18
CA ALA A 48 -5.34 -11.63 -6.05
C ALA A 48 -6.85 -11.81 -5.83
N THR A 49 -7.48 -12.50 -6.77
CA THR A 49 -8.91 -12.77 -6.77
C THR A 49 -9.16 -14.28 -6.87
N PHE A 50 -10.23 -14.76 -6.25
CA PHE A 50 -10.73 -16.12 -6.48
C PHE A 50 -12.23 -16.11 -6.74
N ASP A 51 -12.69 -16.99 -7.61
CA ASP A 51 -14.12 -17.14 -7.91
C ASP A 51 -14.80 -17.99 -6.84
N GLY A 52 -15.56 -17.34 -5.96
CA GLY A 52 -16.35 -18.00 -4.93
C GLY A 52 -17.78 -18.28 -5.38
N PRO A 53 -18.56 -19.05 -4.58
CA PRO A 53 -19.97 -19.35 -4.87
C PRO A 53 -20.89 -18.12 -5.01
N HIS A 54 -20.44 -16.96 -4.51
CA HIS A 54 -21.18 -15.70 -4.52
C HIS A 54 -20.56 -14.63 -5.45
N GLY A 55 -19.59 -15.03 -6.28
CA GLY A 55 -18.85 -14.13 -7.18
C GLY A 55 -17.36 -14.02 -6.83
N PRO A 56 -16.62 -13.17 -7.56
CA PRO A 56 -15.19 -12.97 -7.35
C PRO A 56 -14.94 -12.29 -6.01
N ILE A 57 -13.97 -12.80 -5.26
CA ILE A 57 -13.51 -12.25 -3.99
C ILE A 57 -12.05 -11.83 -4.15
N GLU A 58 -11.81 -10.52 -4.04
CA GLU A 58 -10.47 -9.96 -3.88
C GLU A 58 -10.04 -10.16 -2.44
N TYR A 59 -8.86 -10.75 -2.23
CA TYR A 59 -8.36 -11.04 -0.89
C TYR A 59 -6.96 -10.49 -0.63
N LEU A 60 -6.29 -9.95 -1.65
CA LEU A 60 -4.98 -9.31 -1.52
C LEU A 60 -4.75 -8.32 -2.67
N ARG A 61 -4.20 -7.16 -2.34
CA ARG A 61 -3.70 -6.18 -3.31
C ARG A 61 -2.25 -5.83 -2.99
N ALA A 62 -1.42 -5.60 -4.01
CA ALA A 62 -0.03 -5.18 -3.81
C ALA A 62 0.46 -4.24 -4.91
N TRP A 63 1.38 -3.32 -4.58
CA TRP A 63 2.01 -2.39 -5.53
C TRP A 63 3.38 -1.93 -5.02
N ILE A 64 4.21 -1.37 -5.90
CA ILE A 64 5.46 -0.69 -5.51
C ILE A 64 5.10 0.68 -4.94
N THR A 65 5.65 1.03 -3.78
CA THR A 65 5.45 2.34 -3.15
C THR A 65 6.77 2.98 -2.74
N GLN A 66 6.81 4.31 -2.69
CA GLN A 66 7.92 5.05 -2.11
C GLN A 66 7.49 6.42 -1.57
N ARG A 67 7.86 6.73 -0.32
CA ARG A 67 7.73 8.05 0.32
C ARG A 67 9.10 8.67 0.59
N PRO A 68 9.79 9.21 -0.44
CA PRO A 68 11.19 9.63 -0.33
C PRO A 68 11.40 10.86 0.56
N TYR A 69 10.33 11.64 0.81
CA TYR A 69 10.40 12.91 1.54
C TYR A 69 9.60 12.92 2.83
N ALA A 70 9.07 11.76 3.27
CA ALA A 70 8.25 11.70 4.48
C ALA A 70 9.02 12.22 5.70
N ASN A 71 8.31 12.97 6.56
CA ASN A 71 8.89 13.53 7.78
C ASN A 71 9.25 12.44 8.80
N LEU A 72 8.41 11.40 8.89
CA LEU A 72 8.69 10.21 9.69
C LEU A 72 9.13 9.09 8.75
N ALA A 73 10.30 8.52 9.03
CA ALA A 73 10.86 7.37 8.31
C ALA A 73 10.80 7.52 6.77
N PRO A 74 11.50 8.51 6.19
CA PRO A 74 11.59 8.63 4.73
C PRO A 74 12.13 7.33 4.13
N GLU A 75 11.53 6.90 3.03
CA GLU A 75 11.87 5.65 2.35
C GLU A 75 12.98 5.90 1.32
N PRO A 76 14.25 5.54 1.62
CA PRO A 76 15.36 5.82 0.72
C PRO A 76 15.32 4.99 -0.56
N LEU A 77 14.58 3.87 -0.52
CA LEU A 77 14.41 2.91 -1.61
C LEU A 77 12.94 2.52 -1.72
N PRO A 78 12.45 2.14 -2.91
CA PRO A 78 11.09 1.63 -3.06
C PRO A 78 10.83 0.37 -2.22
N LEU A 79 9.61 0.28 -1.70
CA LEU A 79 9.07 -0.87 -0.96
C LEU A 79 7.92 -1.49 -1.77
N VAL A 80 7.41 -2.62 -1.28
CA VAL A 80 6.17 -3.21 -1.77
C VAL A 80 5.09 -3.00 -0.72
N ALA A 81 4.08 -2.22 -1.05
CA ALA A 81 2.87 -2.14 -0.26
C ALA A 81 2.01 -3.38 -0.52
N VAL A 82 1.53 -4.01 0.55
CA VAL A 82 0.56 -5.11 0.51
C VAL A 82 -0.63 -4.71 1.36
N GLU A 83 -1.82 -4.73 0.76
CA GLU A 83 -3.09 -4.50 1.44
C GLU A 83 -3.75 -5.85 1.77
N ILE A 84 -4.01 -6.07 3.06
CA ILE A 84 -4.69 -7.26 3.58
C ILE A 84 -5.79 -6.78 4.50
N ASN A 85 -7.05 -7.11 4.16
CA ASN A 85 -8.23 -6.73 4.95
C ASN A 85 -8.32 -5.22 5.23
N GLY A 86 -7.98 -4.39 4.23
CA GLY A 86 -8.00 -2.92 4.33
C GLY A 86 -6.81 -2.29 5.04
N GLU A 87 -5.90 -3.08 5.61
CA GLU A 87 -4.67 -2.60 6.23
C GLU A 87 -3.51 -2.68 5.24
N ILE A 88 -2.75 -1.59 5.11
CA ILE A 88 -1.61 -1.48 4.19
C ILE A 88 -0.31 -1.61 4.98
N VAL A 89 0.55 -2.53 4.56
CA VAL A 89 1.90 -2.69 5.11
C VAL A 89 2.93 -2.54 3.99
N SER A 90 3.91 -1.66 4.18
CA SER A 90 5.06 -1.51 3.29
C SER A 90 6.17 -2.46 3.70
N LEU A 91 6.61 -3.31 2.78
CA LEU A 91 7.56 -4.40 3.01
C LEU A 91 8.82 -4.22 2.14
N THR A 92 9.97 -4.59 2.68
CA THR A 92 11.18 -4.71 1.86
C THR A 92 11.06 -5.91 0.91
N PRO A 93 11.87 -6.01 -0.16
CA PRO A 93 11.89 -7.20 -1.01
C PRO A 93 12.11 -8.51 -0.22
N ASP A 94 13.00 -8.50 0.78
CA ASP A 94 13.25 -9.67 1.62
C ASP A 94 12.03 -10.04 2.48
N ASP A 95 11.32 -9.06 3.02
CA ASP A 95 10.08 -9.28 3.77
C ASP A 95 8.99 -9.88 2.87
N VAL A 96 8.87 -9.42 1.61
CA VAL A 96 7.93 -10.00 0.63
C VAL A 96 8.29 -11.45 0.33
N HIS A 97 9.58 -11.75 0.14
CA HIS A 97 10.03 -13.13 -0.05
C HIS A 97 9.70 -14.00 1.16
N ALA A 98 9.95 -13.53 2.37
CA ALA A 98 9.59 -14.24 3.60
C ALA A 98 8.06 -14.45 3.73
N PHE A 99 7.27 -13.40 3.47
CA PHE A 99 5.81 -13.44 3.45
C PHE A 99 5.31 -14.51 2.47
N THR A 100 5.76 -14.47 1.21
CA THR A 100 5.31 -15.43 0.19
C THR A 100 5.71 -16.86 0.51
N SER A 101 6.91 -17.09 1.08
CA SER A 101 7.32 -18.42 1.56
C SER A 101 6.40 -18.95 2.64
N LEU A 102 6.06 -18.12 3.64
CA LEU A 102 5.13 -18.48 4.71
C LEU A 102 3.73 -18.76 4.16
N THR A 103 3.21 -17.90 3.28
CA THR A 103 1.90 -18.08 2.67
C THR A 103 1.80 -19.38 1.88
N ARG A 104 2.83 -19.73 1.08
CA ARG A 104 2.87 -21.02 0.37
C ARG A 104 2.82 -22.21 1.32
N ALA A 105 3.54 -22.16 2.43
CA ALA A 105 3.46 -23.21 3.45
C ALA A 105 2.05 -23.28 4.07
N HIS A 106 1.40 -22.13 4.28
CA HIS A 106 0.04 -22.09 4.81
C HIS A 106 -0.99 -22.68 3.85
N LEU A 107 -0.85 -22.45 2.55
CA LEU A 107 -1.72 -23.04 1.53
C LEU A 107 -1.71 -24.56 1.57
N ALA A 108 -0.56 -25.20 1.83
CA ALA A 108 -0.49 -26.64 1.98
C ALA A 108 -1.33 -27.17 3.18
N PHE A 109 -1.48 -26.40 4.25
CA PHE A 109 -2.38 -26.76 5.35
C PHE A 109 -3.85 -26.62 4.95
N LEU A 110 -4.20 -25.62 4.12
CA LEU A 110 -5.56 -25.47 3.60
C LEU A 110 -5.94 -26.64 2.68
N ASP A 111 -5.01 -27.10 1.85
CA ASP A 111 -5.23 -28.30 1.02
C ASP A 111 -5.50 -29.53 1.90
N GLY A 112 -4.72 -29.72 2.96
CA GLY A 112 -4.94 -30.82 3.91
C GLY A 112 -6.30 -30.74 4.63
N LEU A 113 -6.77 -29.54 4.98
CA LEU A 113 -8.11 -29.34 5.55
C LEU A 113 -9.22 -29.64 4.54
N ALA A 114 -9.01 -29.35 3.26
CA ALA A 114 -9.95 -29.70 2.20
C ALA A 114 -10.07 -31.23 2.06
N ASP A 115 -8.94 -31.93 2.05
CA ASP A 115 -8.90 -33.40 2.01
C ASP A 115 -9.61 -34.03 3.21
N GLU A 116 -9.38 -33.49 4.42
CA GLU A 116 -10.05 -33.95 5.64
C GLU A 116 -11.58 -33.73 5.55
N ALA A 117 -12.01 -32.56 5.08
CA ALA A 117 -13.42 -32.26 4.92
C ALA A 117 -14.11 -33.22 3.92
N ASP A 118 -13.40 -33.61 2.86
CA ASP A 118 -13.93 -34.57 1.87
C ASP A 118 -14.00 -35.99 2.43
N ALA A 119 -13.03 -36.43 3.24
CA ALA A 119 -13.09 -37.71 3.93
C ALA A 119 -14.32 -37.80 4.86
N ILE A 120 -14.55 -36.77 5.68
CA ILE A 120 -15.71 -36.71 6.61
C ILE A 120 -17.04 -36.79 5.85
N ARG A 121 -17.15 -36.11 4.69
CA ARG A 121 -18.36 -36.17 3.85
C ARG A 121 -18.63 -37.56 3.29
N GLN A 122 -17.58 -38.33 2.99
CA GLN A 122 -17.71 -39.69 2.46
C GLN A 122 -18.13 -40.69 3.55
N GLU A 123 -17.67 -40.51 4.79
CA GLU A 123 -18.06 -41.36 5.94
C GLU A 123 -19.52 -41.16 6.38
N THR A 124 -20.05 -39.95 6.15
CA THR A 124 -21.42 -39.57 6.56
C THR A 124 -22.51 -39.99 5.56
N ARG A 125 -22.12 -40.60 4.43
CA ARG A 125 -23.00 -40.98 3.32
C ARG A 125 -23.36 -42.46 3.32
#